data_AF-A0A958M0L6-F1
#
_entry.id   AF-A0A958M0L6-F1
#
_cell.length_a   1.000
_cell.length_b   1.000
_cell.length_c   1.000
_cell.angle_alpha   90.00
_cell.angle_beta   90.00
_cell.angle_gamma   90.00
#
_symmetry.space_group_name_H-M   'P 1'
#
loop_
_entity.id
_entity.type
_entity.pdbx_description
1 polymer ?
#
loop_
_entity_poly.entity_id
_entity_poly.type
_entity_poly.pdbx_seq_one_letter_code
_entity_poly.pdbx_strand_id
1 'polypeptide(L)'
;MKTATIAQLKKELQFKSQEDITQLCLRLARFKKENKELLTYLLFEAESEAGYIESVKLEADEMFADININSYFYIKKSVRKILRTIKKYIRYSGNKETEVELLLYFCEKLKDLKPSIRRNTTLLNLYTRQLEYITKKLPLLHEDLQYDFGMALKELKF
;
A
#
# COMPACT_ATOMS: atom_id res chain seq x y z
N MET A 1 -3.49 10.18 -29.55
CA MET A 1 -4.91 10.51 -29.29
C MET A 1 -4.99 11.39 -28.05
N LYS A 2 -5.77 12.49 -28.04
CA LYS A 2 -5.94 13.33 -26.85
C LYS A 2 -6.95 12.68 -25.90
N THR A 3 -6.61 12.52 -24.62
CA THR A 3 -7.50 11.95 -23.60
C THR A 3 -8.43 13.02 -23.03
N ALA A 4 -9.70 12.66 -22.79
CA ALA A 4 -10.66 13.55 -22.14
C ALA A 4 -10.27 13.82 -20.67
N THR A 5 -10.66 14.98 -20.16
CA THR A 5 -10.46 15.35 -18.74
C THR A 5 -11.42 14.60 -17.82
N ILE A 6 -11.08 14.48 -16.52
CA ILE A 6 -11.98 13.86 -15.53
C ILE A 6 -13.34 14.58 -15.47
N ALA A 7 -13.36 15.91 -15.60
CA ALA A 7 -14.60 16.69 -15.61
C ALA A 7 -15.52 16.34 -16.81
N GLN A 8 -14.94 16.15 -18.00
CA GLN A 8 -15.69 15.72 -19.19
C GLN A 8 -16.19 14.29 -19.04
N LEU A 9 -15.34 13.37 -18.60
CA LEU A 9 -15.72 11.96 -18.36
C LEU A 9 -16.85 11.87 -17.32
N LYS A 10 -16.79 12.65 -16.24
CA LYS A 10 -17.83 12.71 -15.22
C LYS A 10 -19.17 13.17 -15.80
N LYS A 11 -19.17 14.25 -16.60
CA LYS A 11 -20.40 14.74 -17.25
C LYS A 11 -21.01 13.68 -18.17
N GLU A 12 -20.20 13.03 -19.00
CA GLU A 12 -20.68 11.97 -19.90
C GLU A 12 -21.25 10.77 -19.15
N LEU A 13 -20.59 10.32 -18.07
CA LEU A 13 -21.08 9.22 -17.24
C LEU A 13 -22.42 9.53 -16.56
N GLN A 14 -22.71 10.79 -16.25
CA GLN A 14 -23.99 11.20 -15.67
C GLN A 14 -25.18 11.08 -16.64
N PHE A 15 -24.93 11.05 -17.96
CA PHE A 15 -25.96 10.84 -18.97
C PHE A 15 -26.17 9.36 -19.33
N LYS A 16 -25.43 8.44 -18.70
CA LYS A 16 -25.55 7.00 -18.96
C LYS A 16 -26.53 6.32 -18.01
N SER A 17 -27.16 5.25 -18.49
CA SER A 17 -27.98 4.38 -17.66
C SER A 17 -27.12 3.61 -16.65
N GLN A 18 -27.73 3.07 -15.61
CA GLN A 18 -27.02 2.24 -14.64
C GLN A 18 -26.39 1.00 -15.30
N GLU A 19 -27.11 0.35 -16.21
CA GLU A 19 -26.61 -0.80 -16.97
C GLU A 19 -25.38 -0.44 -17.82
N ASP A 20 -25.42 0.70 -18.52
CA ASP A 20 -24.29 1.19 -19.30
C ASP A 20 -23.07 1.44 -18.41
N ILE A 21 -23.27 2.07 -17.25
CA ILE A 21 -22.20 2.34 -16.28
C ILE A 21 -21.59 1.02 -15.78
N THR A 22 -22.42 0.03 -15.45
CA THR A 22 -21.93 -1.29 -15.03
C THR A 22 -21.09 -1.94 -16.14
N GLN A 23 -21.54 -1.90 -17.40
CA GLN A 23 -20.76 -2.44 -18.52
C GLN A 23 -19.43 -1.71 -18.73
N LEU A 24 -19.41 -0.38 -18.55
CA LEU A 24 -18.17 0.41 -18.60
C LEU A 24 -17.20 0.01 -17.47
N CYS A 25 -17.69 -0.11 -16.23
CA CYS A 25 -16.89 -0.57 -15.09
C CYS A 25 -16.31 -1.98 -15.32
N LEU A 26 -17.12 -2.91 -15.83
CA LEU A 26 -16.66 -4.26 -16.17
C LEU A 26 -15.61 -4.26 -17.28
N ARG A 27 -15.77 -3.41 -18.30
CA ARG A 27 -14.77 -3.24 -19.36
C ARG A 27 -13.45 -2.69 -18.81
N LEU A 28 -13.51 -1.70 -17.92
CA LEU A 28 -12.32 -1.14 -17.24
C LEU A 28 -11.61 -2.19 -16.37
N ALA A 29 -12.37 -3.01 -15.64
CA ALA A 29 -11.84 -4.10 -14.81
C ALA A 29 -11.16 -5.19 -15.66
N ARG A 30 -11.74 -5.55 -16.82
CA ARG A 30 -11.12 -6.49 -17.77
C ARG A 30 -9.87 -5.91 -18.46
N PHE A 31 -9.83 -4.59 -18.65
CA PHE A 31 -8.73 -3.92 -19.34
C PHE A 31 -7.43 -3.89 -18.51
N LYS A 32 -7.52 -3.68 -17.19
CA LYS A 32 -6.34 -3.56 -16.33
C LYS A 32 -6.55 -4.24 -14.99
N LYS A 33 -5.59 -5.09 -14.59
CA LYS A 33 -5.62 -5.80 -13.28
C LYS A 33 -5.84 -4.84 -12.11
N GLU A 34 -5.13 -3.71 -12.08
CA GLU A 34 -5.25 -2.71 -11.02
C GLU A 34 -6.65 -2.10 -10.91
N ASN A 35 -7.41 -2.01 -12.01
CA ASN A 35 -8.79 -1.53 -11.96
C ASN A 35 -9.70 -2.58 -11.34
N LYS A 36 -9.47 -3.87 -11.65
CA LYS A 36 -10.20 -4.97 -11.03
C LYS A 36 -9.91 -5.03 -9.53
N GLU A 37 -8.65 -4.94 -9.13
CA GLU A 37 -8.24 -4.92 -7.72
C GLU A 37 -8.89 -3.75 -6.96
N LEU A 38 -8.85 -2.53 -7.52
CA LEU A 38 -9.52 -1.38 -6.90
C LEU A 38 -11.04 -1.58 -6.80
N LEU A 39 -11.67 -2.12 -7.84
CA LEU A 39 -13.11 -2.38 -7.81
C LEU A 39 -13.46 -3.46 -6.78
N THR A 40 -12.61 -4.47 -6.61
CA THR A 40 -12.75 -5.46 -5.53
C THR A 40 -12.71 -4.78 -4.17
N TYR A 41 -11.73 -3.93 -3.92
CA TYR A 41 -11.65 -3.17 -2.67
C TYR A 41 -12.92 -2.35 -2.43
N LEU A 42 -13.33 -1.54 -3.40
CA LEU A 42 -14.47 -0.63 -3.28
C LEU A 42 -15.81 -1.34 -3.05
N LEU A 43 -15.99 -2.55 -3.60
CA LEU A 43 -17.26 -3.27 -3.53
C LEU A 43 -17.34 -4.30 -2.40
N PHE A 44 -16.20 -4.82 -1.92
CA PHE A 44 -16.19 -5.96 -1.00
C PHE A 44 -15.36 -5.74 0.26
N GLU A 45 -14.37 -4.85 0.26
CA GLU A 45 -13.41 -4.72 1.36
C GLU A 45 -13.53 -3.37 2.10
N ALA A 46 -14.00 -2.33 1.42
CA ALA A 46 -14.09 -0.97 1.97
C ALA A 46 -15.04 -0.84 3.18
N GLU A 47 -15.94 -1.80 3.40
CA GLU A 47 -16.81 -1.84 4.59
C GLU A 47 -16.07 -2.33 5.84
N SER A 48 -14.93 -3.03 5.68
CA SER A 48 -14.12 -3.57 6.78
C SER A 48 -12.64 -3.32 6.52
N GLU A 49 -12.17 -2.15 6.94
CA GLU A 49 -10.78 -1.74 6.78
C GLU A 49 -9.82 -2.66 7.53
N ALA A 50 -10.19 -3.15 8.71
CA ALA A 50 -9.37 -4.06 9.49
C ALA A 50 -9.13 -5.39 8.75
N GLY A 51 -10.17 -5.94 8.10
CA GLY A 51 -10.03 -7.15 7.30
C GLY A 51 -9.15 -6.94 6.07
N TYR A 52 -9.26 -5.77 5.43
CA TYR A 52 -8.40 -5.39 4.31
C TYR A 52 -6.93 -5.25 4.73
N ILE A 53 -6.66 -4.64 5.89
CA ILE A 53 -5.31 -4.50 6.41
C ILE A 53 -4.68 -5.88 6.64
N GLU A 54 -5.40 -6.79 7.30
CA GLU A 54 -4.89 -8.14 7.58
C GLU A 54 -4.63 -8.94 6.29
N SER A 55 -5.49 -8.83 5.27
CA SER A 55 -5.25 -9.51 3.99
C SER A 55 -3.98 -8.97 3.29
N VAL A 56 -3.74 -7.66 3.36
CA VAL A 56 -2.53 -7.04 2.82
C VAL A 56 -1.28 -7.44 3.61
N LYS A 57 -1.36 -7.55 4.94
CA LYS A 57 -0.26 -8.04 5.78
C LYS A 57 0.11 -9.48 5.44
N LEU A 58 -0.88 -10.35 5.26
CA LEU A 58 -0.67 -11.74 4.84
C LEU A 58 0.01 -11.82 3.46
N GLU A 59 -0.45 -11.05 2.47
CA GLU A 59 0.24 -11.01 1.16
C GLU A 59 1.67 -10.48 1.30
N ALA A 60 1.89 -9.47 2.15
CA ALA A 60 3.23 -8.95 2.40
C ALA A 60 4.15 -10.03 3.01
N ASP A 61 3.64 -10.84 3.95
CA ASP A 61 4.38 -11.94 4.56
C ASP A 61 4.82 -12.99 3.55
N GLU A 62 3.91 -13.42 2.68
CA GLU A 62 4.23 -14.33 1.58
C GLU A 62 5.34 -13.75 0.70
N MET A 63 5.22 -12.48 0.33
CA MET A 63 6.25 -11.82 -0.49
C MET A 63 7.61 -11.68 0.22
N PHE A 64 7.61 -11.48 1.55
CA PHE A 64 8.83 -11.44 2.36
C PHE A 64 9.47 -12.83 2.52
N ALA A 65 8.67 -13.88 2.67
CA ALA A 65 9.12 -15.27 2.72
C ALA A 65 9.77 -15.71 1.40
N ASP A 66 9.24 -15.23 0.28
CA ASP A 66 9.75 -15.51 -1.07
C ASP A 66 11.00 -14.71 -1.47
N ILE A 67 11.58 -13.90 -0.55
CA ILE A 67 12.79 -13.15 -0.87
C ILE A 67 13.97 -14.10 -1.08
N ASN A 68 14.58 -14.00 -2.25
CA ASN A 68 15.90 -14.59 -2.47
C ASN A 68 16.96 -13.81 -1.67
N ILE A 69 17.47 -14.44 -0.62
CA ILE A 69 18.46 -13.89 0.32
C ILE A 69 19.92 -14.17 -0.07
N ASN A 70 20.17 -14.79 -1.23
CA ASN A 70 21.53 -15.16 -1.67
C ASN A 70 22.41 -13.93 -1.96
N SER A 71 21.80 -12.77 -2.24
CA SER A 71 22.52 -11.53 -2.47
C SER A 71 21.66 -10.31 -2.14
N TYR A 72 22.30 -9.25 -1.62
CA TYR A 72 21.67 -7.95 -1.43
C TYR A 72 21.08 -7.37 -2.72
N PHE A 73 21.54 -7.77 -3.90
CA PHE A 73 20.90 -7.40 -5.16
C PHE A 73 19.45 -7.89 -5.22
N TYR A 74 19.23 -9.18 -4.94
CA TYR A 74 17.91 -9.79 -4.97
C TYR A 74 17.03 -9.28 -3.83
N ILE A 75 17.58 -9.14 -2.62
CA ILE A 75 16.88 -8.54 -1.48
C ILE A 75 16.37 -7.13 -1.85
N LYS A 76 17.24 -6.25 -2.35
CA LYS A 76 16.83 -4.90 -2.80
C LYS A 76 15.78 -4.92 -3.90
N LYS A 77 15.81 -5.90 -4.79
CA LYS A 77 14.82 -6.06 -5.86
C LYS A 77 13.45 -6.43 -5.27
N SER A 78 13.41 -7.42 -4.38
CA SER A 78 12.16 -7.89 -3.76
C SER A 78 11.58 -6.86 -2.79
N VAL A 79 12.40 -6.26 -1.91
CA VAL A 79 11.95 -5.21 -0.97
C VAL A 79 11.31 -4.03 -1.71
N ARG A 80 11.89 -3.58 -2.83
CA ARG A 80 11.27 -2.54 -3.67
C ARG A 80 9.99 -2.99 -4.36
N LYS A 81 9.84 -4.28 -4.65
CA LYS A 81 8.58 -4.84 -5.19
C LYS A 81 7.51 -4.80 -4.09
N ILE A 82 7.81 -5.33 -2.91
CA ILE A 82 6.92 -5.35 -1.74
C ILE A 82 6.43 -3.94 -1.40
N LEU A 83 7.35 -2.97 -1.24
CA LEU A 83 6.97 -1.60 -0.93
C LEU A 83 6.06 -0.97 -1.99
N ARG A 84 6.27 -1.28 -3.27
CA ARG A 84 5.39 -0.81 -4.35
C ARG A 84 4.02 -1.45 -4.30
N THR A 85 3.94 -2.75 -3.96
CA THR A 85 2.69 -3.47 -3.75
C THR A 85 1.90 -2.89 -2.57
N ILE A 86 2.53 -2.71 -1.41
CA ILE A 86 1.89 -2.11 -0.24
C ILE A 86 1.38 -0.69 -0.55
N LYS A 87 2.20 0.15 -1.20
CA LYS A 87 1.77 1.49 -1.62
C LYS A 87 0.66 1.49 -2.67
N LYS A 88 0.49 0.41 -3.43
CA LYS A 88 -0.65 0.25 -4.33
C LYS A 88 -1.93 -0.02 -3.52
N TYR A 89 -1.88 -0.92 -2.54
CA TYR A 89 -3.01 -1.23 -1.67
C TYR A 89 -3.42 -0.06 -0.76
N ILE A 90 -2.45 0.69 -0.24
CA ILE A 90 -2.71 1.95 0.48
C ILE A 90 -3.48 2.95 -0.39
N ARG A 91 -3.13 3.05 -1.69
CA ARG A 91 -3.83 3.95 -2.62
C ARG A 91 -5.26 3.51 -2.94
N TYR A 92 -5.57 2.23 -2.82
CA TYR A 92 -6.94 1.74 -2.98
C TYR A 92 -7.79 2.14 -1.78
N SER A 93 -7.24 1.99 -0.58
CA SER A 93 -7.91 2.40 0.65
C SER A 93 -8.14 3.91 0.74
N GLY A 94 -7.08 4.70 0.53
CA GLY A 94 -7.13 6.14 0.74
C GLY A 94 -7.27 6.57 2.21
N ASN A 95 -7.34 5.63 3.15
CA ASN A 95 -7.34 5.90 4.59
C ASN A 95 -5.91 6.17 5.10
N LYS A 96 -5.75 7.21 5.92
CA LYS A 96 -4.47 7.62 6.51
C LYS A 96 -3.99 6.65 7.59
N GLU A 97 -4.91 6.06 8.35
CA GLU A 97 -4.62 5.07 9.38
C GLU A 97 -4.02 3.81 8.73
N THR A 98 -4.73 3.25 7.75
CA THR A 98 -4.25 2.14 6.91
C THR A 98 -2.89 2.41 6.28
N GLU A 99 -2.67 3.64 5.79
CA GLU A 99 -1.37 4.05 5.26
C GLU A 99 -0.24 3.90 6.29
N VAL A 100 -0.45 4.38 7.51
CA VAL A 100 0.54 4.32 8.58
C VAL A 100 0.75 2.88 9.05
N GLU A 101 -0.32 2.14 9.30
CA GLU A 101 -0.26 0.77 9.80
C GLU A 101 0.48 -0.17 8.85
N LEU A 102 0.14 -0.15 7.55
CA LEU A 102 0.80 -1.01 6.56
C LEU A 102 2.27 -0.64 6.35
N LEU A 103 2.64 0.64 6.47
CA LEU A 103 4.04 1.06 6.37
C LEU A 103 4.84 0.71 7.62
N LEU A 104 4.24 0.75 8.81
CA LEU A 104 4.84 0.25 10.05
C LEU A 104 5.11 -1.24 9.93
N TYR A 105 4.11 -2.02 9.51
CA TYR A 105 4.26 -3.46 9.30
C TYR A 105 5.38 -3.79 8.31
N PHE A 106 5.42 -3.10 7.17
CA PHE A 106 6.53 -3.24 6.22
C PHE A 106 7.90 -2.98 6.85
N CYS A 107 8.01 -1.95 7.70
CA CYS A 107 9.26 -1.62 8.36
C CYS A 107 9.66 -2.71 9.37
N GLU A 108 8.72 -3.20 10.17
CA GLU A 108 8.93 -4.31 11.09
C GLU A 108 9.50 -5.55 10.38
N LYS A 109 8.82 -6.03 9.33
CA LYS A 109 9.27 -7.17 8.53
C LYS A 109 10.66 -6.93 7.91
N LEU A 110 10.92 -5.72 7.45
CA LEU A 110 12.21 -5.36 6.85
C LEU A 110 13.34 -5.28 7.90
N LYS A 111 13.04 -4.84 9.12
CA LYS A 111 13.99 -4.79 10.24
C LYS A 111 14.44 -6.19 10.66
N ASP A 112 13.51 -7.15 10.66
CA ASP A 112 13.75 -8.54 11.08
C ASP A 112 14.37 -9.43 10.01
N LEU A 113 14.44 -8.94 8.76
CA LEU A 113 14.99 -9.68 7.64
C LEU A 113 16.46 -10.08 7.86
N LYS A 114 16.78 -11.34 7.53
CA LYS A 114 18.15 -11.87 7.50
C LYS A 114 18.57 -12.19 6.05
N PRO A 115 19.77 -11.79 5.60
CA PRO A 115 20.79 -11.03 6.34
C PRO A 115 20.38 -9.57 6.60
N SER A 116 20.83 -9.01 7.72
CA SER A 116 20.40 -7.69 8.21
C SER A 116 20.58 -6.58 7.18
N ILE A 117 19.59 -5.70 7.10
CA ILE A 117 19.59 -4.52 6.23
C ILE A 117 20.67 -3.49 6.61
N ARG A 118 21.15 -3.50 7.87
CA ARG A 118 22.18 -2.55 8.36
C ARG A 118 23.49 -2.65 7.57
N ARG A 119 23.77 -3.81 6.98
CA ARG A 119 24.97 -4.03 6.17
C ARG A 119 24.85 -3.49 4.74
N ASN A 120 23.69 -2.93 4.37
CA ASN A 120 23.45 -2.36 3.05
C ASN A 120 22.87 -0.94 3.15
N THR A 121 23.67 0.04 2.72
CA THR A 121 23.31 1.46 2.77
C THR A 121 22.02 1.79 2.00
N THR A 122 21.76 1.12 0.88
CA THR A 122 20.53 1.38 0.10
C THR A 122 19.29 0.91 0.83
N LEU A 123 19.33 -0.27 1.45
CA LEU A 123 18.19 -0.79 2.24
C LEU A 123 17.98 0.04 3.50
N LEU A 124 19.06 0.39 4.20
CA LEU A 124 18.99 1.26 5.38
C LEU A 124 18.40 2.63 5.03
N ASN A 125 18.83 3.26 3.94
CA ASN A 125 18.28 4.54 3.50
C ASN A 125 16.79 4.43 3.11
N LEU A 126 16.39 3.33 2.46
CA LEU A 126 14.97 3.09 2.13
C LEU A 126 14.12 2.98 3.41
N TYR A 127 14.63 2.22 4.39
CA TYR A 127 14.01 2.03 5.69
C TYR A 127 13.84 3.36 6.43
N THR A 128 14.94 4.12 6.60
CA THR A 128 14.91 5.43 7.28
C THR A 128 13.92 6.39 6.62
N ARG A 129 13.85 6.43 5.28
CA ARG A 129 12.87 7.26 4.56
C ARG A 129 11.43 6.83 4.82
N GLN A 130 11.15 5.54 5.04
CA GLN A 130 9.79 5.12 5.41
C GLN A 130 9.46 5.56 6.84
N LEU A 131 10.39 5.43 7.78
CA LEU A 131 10.20 5.94 9.15
C LEU A 131 9.96 7.46 9.16
N GLU A 132 10.72 8.23 8.38
CA GLU A 132 10.51 9.68 8.21
C GLU A 132 9.14 10.00 7.62
N TYR A 133 8.69 9.22 6.63
CA TYR A 133 7.39 9.38 6.01
C TYR A 133 6.25 9.13 7.02
N ILE A 134 6.34 8.03 7.79
CA ILE A 134 5.38 7.71 8.85
C ILE A 134 5.37 8.83 9.89
N THR A 135 6.54 9.28 10.34
CA THR A 135 6.67 10.37 11.32
C THR A 135 5.91 11.63 10.89
N LYS A 136 5.98 11.99 9.60
CA LYS A 136 5.27 13.16 9.05
C LYS A 136 3.76 12.97 8.92
N LYS A 137 3.30 11.72 8.85
CA LYS A 137 1.87 11.37 8.70
C LYS A 137 1.17 11.22 10.04
N LEU A 138 1.88 10.82 11.10
CA LEU A 138 1.32 10.64 12.44
C LEU A 138 0.47 11.82 12.92
N PRO A 139 0.92 13.10 12.84
CA PRO A 139 0.13 14.23 13.34
C PRO A 139 -1.21 14.46 12.61
N LEU A 140 -1.45 13.77 11.49
CA LEU A 140 -2.68 13.87 10.71
C LEU A 140 -3.74 12.84 11.15
N LEU A 141 -3.42 11.99 12.12
CA LEU A 141 -4.30 10.96 12.68
C LEU A 141 -4.96 11.45 13.97
N HIS A 142 -5.92 10.67 14.48
CA HIS A 142 -6.51 10.89 15.80
C HIS A 142 -5.46 10.74 16.92
N GLU A 143 -5.64 11.42 18.05
CA GLU A 143 -4.67 11.45 19.15
C GLU A 143 -4.34 10.06 19.70
N ASP A 144 -5.34 9.19 19.85
CA ASP A 144 -5.14 7.82 20.31
C ASP A 144 -4.21 7.03 19.36
N LEU A 145 -4.48 7.10 18.06
CA LEU A 145 -3.66 6.47 17.03
C LEU A 145 -2.25 7.07 16.95
N GLN A 146 -2.11 8.37 17.21
CA GLN A 146 -0.79 9.01 17.29
C GLN A 146 0.05 8.40 18.40
N TYR A 147 -0.55 8.11 19.55
CA TYR A 147 0.14 7.49 20.66
C TYR A 147 0.56 6.06 20.31
N ASP A 148 -0.38 5.23 19.89
CA ASP A 148 -0.15 3.80 19.62
C ASP A 148 0.89 3.60 18.51
N PHE A 149 0.69 4.24 17.35
CA PHE A 149 1.65 4.15 16.26
C PHE A 149 2.96 4.88 16.56
N GLY A 150 2.93 5.91 17.42
CA GLY A 150 4.12 6.59 17.90
C GLY A 150 5.02 5.67 18.74
N MET A 151 4.42 4.79 19.54
CA MET A 151 5.16 3.78 20.31
C MET A 151 5.75 2.72 19.39
N ALA A 152 4.96 2.14 18.47
CA ALA A 152 5.46 1.20 17.47
C ALA A 152 6.62 1.78 16.64
N LEU A 153 6.50 3.05 16.22
CA LEU A 153 7.56 3.73 15.47
C LEU A 153 8.86 3.87 16.27
N LYS A 154 8.80 4.07 17.59
CA LYS A 154 10.00 4.17 18.45
C LYS A 154 10.74 2.83 18.51
N GLU A 155 10.01 1.72 18.64
CA GLU A 155 10.59 0.37 18.67
C GLU A 155 11.31 0.01 17.37
N LEU A 156 10.87 0.59 16.25
CA LEU A 156 11.48 0.40 14.94
C LEU A 156 12.80 1.17 14.74
N LYS A 157 13.12 2.15 15.59
CA LYS A 157 14.41 2.84 15.49
C LYS A 157 15.57 1.88 15.85
N PHE A 158 16.76 2.20 15.34
CA PHE A 158 17.96 1.39 15.44
C PHE A 158 18.93 1.90 16.48
#